data_AF-A0A537ZYJ6-F1
#
_entry.id   AF-A0A537ZYJ6-F1
#
_cell.length_a   1.000
_cell.length_b   1.000
_cell.length_c   1.000
_cell.angle_alpha   90.00
_cell.angle_beta   90.00
_cell.angle_gamma   90.00
#
_symmetry.space_group_name_H-M   'P 1'
#
loop_
_entity.id
_entity.type
_entity.pdbx_description
1 polymer ?
#
loop_
_entity_poly.entity_id
_entity_poly.type
_entity_poly.pdbx_seq_one_letter_code
_entity_poly.pdbx_strand_id
1 'polypeptide(L)'
;MSRGRAARVLIVAGAALAAFMAGAPTALAADGVGLWGRTDDKVITFFAFAVMAFFAVLVTVLSLIQIRLESRKERLRQELERLRPPAAQ
;
A
#
# COMPACT_ATOMS: atom_id res chain seq x y z
N MET A 1 11.06 -12.06 20.44
CA MET A 1 10.57 -10.65 20.50
C MET A 1 10.51 -10.23 21.96
N SER A 2 11.06 -9.06 22.33
CA SER A 2 10.94 -8.54 23.71
C SER A 2 9.47 -8.48 24.12
N ARG A 3 9.13 -9.03 25.30
CA ARG A 3 7.75 -9.08 25.83
C ARG A 3 7.06 -7.71 25.79
N GLY A 4 7.82 -6.61 25.92
CA GLY A 4 7.31 -5.24 25.79
C GLY A 4 6.96 -4.82 24.35
N ARG A 5 7.64 -5.34 23.32
CA ARG A 5 7.28 -5.09 21.92
C ARG A 5 6.00 -5.85 21.54
N ALA A 6 5.86 -7.09 22.01
CA ALA A 6 4.65 -7.89 21.79
C ALA A 6 3.41 -7.25 22.46
N ALA A 7 3.55 -6.79 23.72
CA ALA A 7 2.46 -6.10 24.41
C ALA A 7 2.04 -4.80 23.71
N ARG A 8 2.99 -3.99 23.23
CA ARG A 8 2.68 -2.77 22.47
C ARG A 8 1.96 -3.06 21.16
N VAL A 9 2.37 -4.10 20.42
CA VAL A 9 1.69 -4.51 19.18
C VAL A 9 0.27 -4.97 19.47
N LEU A 10 0.05 -5.75 20.54
CA LEU A 10 -1.29 -6.20 20.92
C LEU A 10 -2.19 -5.04 21.35
N ILE A 11 -1.66 -4.06 22.07
CA ILE A 11 -2.41 -2.85 22.46
C ILE A 11 -2.79 -2.02 21.24
N VAL A 12 -1.84 -1.79 20.32
CA VAL A 12 -2.10 -1.02 19.09
C VAL A 12 -3.09 -1.76 18.18
N ALA A 13 -2.93 -3.07 18.01
CA ALA A 13 -3.86 -3.88 17.23
C ALA A 13 -5.26 -3.91 17.86
N GLY A 14 -5.35 -4.05 19.19
CA GLY A 14 -6.60 -3.99 19.92
C GLY A 14 -7.28 -2.63 19.83
N ALA A 15 -6.52 -1.54 19.95
CA ALA A 15 -7.04 -0.18 19.79
C ALA A 15 -7.50 0.11 18.35
N ALA A 16 -6.75 -0.35 17.35
CA ALA A 16 -7.13 -0.24 15.94
C ALA A 16 -8.41 -1.04 15.64
N LEU A 17 -8.52 -2.25 16.18
CA LEU A 17 -9.70 -3.08 16.05
C LEU A 17 -10.91 -2.45 16.75
N ALA A 18 -10.72 -1.93 17.97
CA ALA A 18 -11.77 -1.24 18.71
C ALA A 18 -12.24 0.03 17.98
N ALA A 19 -11.32 0.82 17.44
CA ALA A 19 -11.65 2.00 16.63
C ALA A 19 -12.39 1.62 15.33
N PHE A 20 -11.99 0.53 14.68
CA PHE A 20 -12.68 -0.01 13.50
C PHE A 20 -14.11 -0.47 13.85
N MET A 21 -14.28 -1.19 14.96
CA MET A 21 -15.60 -1.62 15.43
C MET A 21 -16.48 -0.46 15.89
N ALA A 22 -15.91 0.61 16.46
CA ALA A 22 -16.64 1.82 16.80
C ALA A 22 -17.20 2.55 15.57
N GLY A 23 -16.58 2.38 14.39
CA GLY A 23 -17.11 2.84 13.10
C GLY A 23 -18.18 1.94 12.49
N ALA A 24 -18.37 0.71 12.99
CA ALA A 24 -19.32 -0.25 12.42
C ALA A 24 -20.78 0.24 12.38
N PRO A 25 -21.31 1.00 13.36
CA PRO A 25 -22.67 1.55 13.29
C PRO A 25 -22.86 2.52 12.12
N THR A 26 -21.81 3.22 11.67
CA THR A 26 -21.90 4.08 10.47
C THR A 26 -21.93 3.28 9.16
N ALA A 27 -21.55 2.00 9.20
CA ALA A 27 -21.74 1.06 8.11
C ALA A 27 -23.13 0.38 8.12
N LEU A 28 -23.83 0.39 9.27
CA LEU A 28 -25.26 0.11 9.33
C LEU A 28 -26.00 1.38 8.92
N ALA A 29 -26.12 1.55 7.61
CA ALA A 29 -26.99 2.53 7.00
C ALA A 29 -28.37 2.60 7.66
N ALA A 30 -28.87 3.82 7.90
CA ALA A 30 -30.18 4.07 8.51
C ALA A 30 -31.35 3.35 7.78
N ASP A 31 -31.17 3.03 6.48
CA ASP A 31 -32.13 2.32 5.63
C ASP A 31 -31.55 1.06 4.96
N GLY A 32 -30.39 0.55 5.40
CA GLY A 32 -29.66 -0.52 4.70
C GLY A 32 -28.97 -0.08 3.39
N VAL A 33 -28.95 1.22 3.13
CA VAL A 33 -28.35 1.86 1.95
C VAL A 33 -27.02 2.52 2.29
N GLY A 34 -25.91 2.05 1.72
CA GLY A 34 -24.57 2.62 1.97
C GLY A 34 -24.45 4.12 1.63
N LEU A 35 -23.34 4.75 2.02
CA LEU A 35 -23.05 6.20 1.81
C LEU A 35 -23.29 6.69 0.37
N TRP A 36 -23.18 5.80 -0.61
CA TRP A 36 -23.36 6.10 -2.03
C TRP A 36 -24.82 6.04 -2.52
N GLY A 37 -25.77 5.72 -1.65
CA GLY A 37 -27.13 5.42 -2.06
C GLY A 37 -27.29 3.99 -2.57
N ARG A 38 -28.45 3.70 -3.18
CA ARG A 38 -28.71 2.37 -3.75
C ARG A 38 -27.89 2.22 -5.02
N THR A 39 -27.03 1.22 -5.05
CA THR A 39 -26.15 0.97 -6.19
C THR A 39 -26.92 0.33 -7.33
N ASP A 40 -26.78 0.88 -8.53
CA ASP A 40 -27.31 0.30 -9.77
C ASP A 40 -26.20 -0.48 -10.52
N ASP A 41 -26.58 -1.40 -11.41
CA ASP A 41 -25.65 -2.24 -12.18
C ASP A 41 -24.58 -1.42 -12.94
N LYS A 42 -24.96 -0.25 -13.44
CA LYS A 42 -24.06 0.68 -14.12
C LYS A 42 -22.92 1.15 -13.20
N VAL A 43 -23.25 1.52 -11.96
CA VAL A 43 -22.27 2.03 -10.99
C VAL A 43 -21.28 0.92 -10.63
N ILE A 44 -21.78 -0.29 -10.35
CA ILE A 44 -20.94 -1.44 -10.01
C ILE A 44 -20.00 -1.78 -11.18
N THR A 45 -20.54 -1.79 -12.40
CA THR A 45 -19.78 -2.13 -13.61
C THR A 45 -18.64 -1.14 -13.85
N PHE A 46 -18.91 0.17 -13.80
CA PHE A 46 -17.86 1.17 -13.98
C PHE A 46 -16.85 1.18 -12.83
N PHE A 47 -17.30 0.91 -11.60
CA PHE A 47 -16.40 0.76 -10.47
C PHE A 47 -15.44 -0.42 -10.68
N ALA A 48 -15.93 -1.57 -11.13
CA ALA A 48 -15.10 -2.72 -11.44
C ALA A 48 -14.08 -2.42 -12.56
N PHE A 49 -14.48 -1.70 -13.62
CA PHE A 49 -13.55 -1.22 -14.65
C PHE A 49 -12.48 -0.28 -14.12
N ALA A 50 -12.85 0.64 -13.22
CA ALA A 50 -11.90 1.55 -12.59
C ALA A 50 -10.88 0.79 -11.73
N VAL A 51 -11.32 -0.20 -10.94
CA VAL A 51 -10.43 -1.05 -10.14
C VAL A 51 -9.46 -1.84 -11.02
N MET A 52 -9.94 -2.45 -12.10
CA MET A 52 -9.08 -3.17 -13.04
C MET A 52 -8.04 -2.25 -13.68
N ALA A 53 -8.46 -1.09 -14.17
CA ALA A 53 -7.57 -0.09 -14.77
C ALA A 53 -6.55 0.44 -13.75
N PHE A 54 -6.98 0.70 -12.51
CA PHE A 54 -6.13 1.16 -11.43
C PHE A 54 -4.97 0.18 -11.18
N PHE A 55 -5.26 -1.12 -11.05
CA PHE A 55 -4.20 -2.10 -10.82
C PHE A 55 -3.24 -2.22 -12.01
N ALA A 56 -3.75 -2.23 -13.24
CA ALA A 56 -2.91 -2.26 -14.44
C ALA A 56 -1.95 -1.06 -14.50
N VAL A 57 -2.47 0.14 -14.26
CA VAL A 57 -1.68 1.38 -14.24
C VAL A 57 -0.70 1.38 -13.07
N LEU A 58 -1.16 1.05 -11.87
CA LEU A 58 -0.33 1.03 -10.66
C LEU A 58 0.87 0.10 -10.82
N VAL A 59 0.63 -1.15 -11.22
CA VAL A 59 1.71 -2.14 -11.42
C VAL A 59 2.69 -1.64 -12.48
N THR A 60 2.18 -1.13 -13.60
CA THR A 60 3.02 -0.59 -14.68
C THR A 60 3.90 0.56 -14.19
N VAL A 61 3.32 1.55 -13.50
CA VAL A 61 4.04 2.71 -12.97
C VAL A 61 5.08 2.28 -11.94
N LEU A 62 4.72 1.40 -11.00
CA LEU A 62 5.65 0.90 -10.00
C LEU A 62 6.82 0.12 -10.63
N SER A 63 6.55 -0.71 -11.66
CA SER A 63 7.61 -1.40 -12.41
C SER A 63 8.53 -0.42 -13.13
N LEU A 64 7.99 0.62 -13.77
CA LEU A 64 8.80 1.66 -14.41
C LEU A 64 9.66 2.42 -13.40
N ILE A 65 9.12 2.73 -12.23
CA ILE A 65 9.85 3.38 -11.13
C ILE A 65 10.99 2.47 -10.67
N GLN A 66 10.73 1.18 -10.45
CA GLN A 66 11.77 0.20 -10.05
C GLN A 66 12.92 0.16 -11.06
N ILE A 67 12.60 0.02 -12.35
CA ILE A 67 13.60 0.01 -13.44
C ILE A 67 14.47 1.28 -13.41
N ARG A 68 13.85 2.44 -13.21
CA ARG A 68 14.57 3.74 -13.17
C ARG A 68 15.46 3.86 -11.95
N LEU A 69 15.01 3.40 -10.78
CA LEU A 69 15.79 3.43 -9.55
C LEU A 69 16.98 2.45 -9.61
N GLU A 70 16.77 1.25 -10.11
CA GLU A 70 17.83 0.25 -10.32
C GLU A 70 18.88 0.77 -11.31
N SER A 71 18.43 1.35 -12.42
CA SER A 71 19.33 1.97 -13.40
C SER A 71 20.19 3.08 -12.80
N ARG A 72 19.63 3.90 -11.89
CA ARG A 72 20.39 4.95 -11.19
C ARG A 72 21.36 4.36 -10.18
N LYS A 73 20.92 3.37 -9.40
CA LYS A 73 21.75 2.68 -8.40
C LYS A 73 22.95 2.01 -9.05
N GLU A 74 22.74 1.36 -10.19
CA GLU A 74 23.79 0.68 -10.93
C GLU A 74 24.84 1.67 -11.47
N ARG A 75 24.42 2.80 -12.03
CA ARG A 75 25.35 3.86 -12.49
C ARG A 75 26.23 4.38 -11.35
N LEU A 76 25.63 4.67 -10.20
CA LEU A 76 26.34 5.13 -9.02
C LEU A 76 27.31 4.06 -8.49
N ARG A 77 26.90 2.79 -8.50
CA ARG A 77 27.74 1.68 -8.08
C ARG A 77 28.96 1.53 -8.99
N GLN A 78 28.78 1.58 -10.31
CA GLN A 78 29.88 1.50 -11.27
C GLN A 78 30.86 2.66 -11.12
N GLU A 79 30.35 3.86 -10.85
CA GLU A 79 31.20 5.02 -10.58
C GLU A 79 32.02 4.85 -9.30
N LEU A 80 31.40 4.36 -8.21
CA LEU A 80 32.10 4.05 -6.97
C LEU A 80 33.15 2.95 -7.14
N GLU A 81 32.86 1.89 -7.91
CA GLU A 81 33.81 0.81 -8.17
C GLU A 81 35.03 1.28 -8.98
N ARG A 82 34.85 2.22 -9.92
CA ARG A 82 35.98 2.86 -10.63
C ARG A 82 36.87 3.71 -9.72
N LEU A 83 36.27 4.37 -8.74
CA LEU A 83 36.99 5.24 -7.79
C LEU A 83 37.59 4.46 -6.63
N ARG A 84 37.25 3.18 -6.47
CA ARG A 84 37.77 2.33 -5.38
C ARG A 84 39.28 2.13 -5.58
N PRO A 85 40.13 2.60 -4.65
CA PRO A 85 41.56 2.32 -4.69
C PRO A 85 41.80 0.81 -4.63
N PRO A 86 42.89 0.27 -5.22
CA PRO A 86 43.30 -1.10 -4.97
C PRO A 86 43.44 -1.26 -3.46
N ALA A 87 42.76 -2.28 -2.90
CA ALA A 87 42.95 -2.61 -1.50
C ALA A 87 44.45 -2.85 -1.31
N ALA A 88 45.08 -2.03 -0.47
CA ALA A 88 46.47 -2.24 -0.09
C ALA A 88 46.55 -3.67 0.47
N GLN A 89 47.28 -4.51 -0.26
CA GLN A 89 47.62 -5.87 0.15
C GLN A 89 48.56 -5.82 1.34
#